data_AF-A0A953UNA7-F1
#
_entry.id   AF-A0A953UNA7-F1
#
_cell.length_a   1.000
_cell.length_b   1.000
_cell.length_c   1.000
_cell.angle_alpha   90.00
_cell.angle_beta   90.00
_cell.angle_gamma   90.00
#
_symmetry.space_group_name_H-M   'P 1'
#
loop_
_entity.id
_entity.type
_entity.pdbx_description
1 polymer ?
#
loop_
_entity_poly.entity_id
_entity_poly.type
_entity_poly.pdbx_seq_one_letter_code
_entity_poly.pdbx_strand_id
1 'polypeptide(L)'
;MANSFTVARSREGDISVLSLHGYLDAHTAPQFEKAVQEEYDAGRFRIIVNCVGLTYISSAGLGVFMSFIEDVREANGDIKICSVSDTVYQVFEILGFPSLFDILADQATAVQRFSEVPTKEN
;
A
#
# COMPACT_ATOMS: atom_id res chain seq x y z
N MET A 1 2.05 -27.16 2.29
CA MET A 1 2.04 -26.47 0.98
C MET A 1 2.23 -25.00 1.30
N ALA A 2 3.31 -24.38 0.81
CA ALA A 2 3.65 -23.02 1.21
C ALA A 2 2.72 -22.03 0.51
N ASN A 3 1.81 -21.40 1.27
CA ASN A 3 1.19 -20.14 0.86
C ASN A 3 2.27 -19.06 0.93
N SER A 4 3.14 -19.01 -0.07
CA SER A 4 4.26 -18.07 -0.09
C SER A 4 3.73 -16.68 -0.40
N PHE A 5 3.51 -15.88 0.64
CA PHE A 5 3.39 -14.44 0.50
C PHE A 5 4.76 -13.84 0.21
N THR A 6 4.86 -13.01 -0.82
CA THR A 6 6.10 -12.34 -1.18
C THR A 6 5.87 -10.86 -1.40
N VAL A 7 6.82 -10.05 -0.92
CA VAL A 7 6.86 -8.61 -1.12
C VAL A 7 8.04 -8.29 -2.03
N ALA A 8 7.76 -7.94 -3.27
CA ALA A 8 8.75 -7.44 -4.20
C ALA A 8 8.92 -5.92 -4.00
N ARG A 9 10.15 -5.44 -4.09
CA ARG A 9 10.47 -4.02 -3.91
C ARG A 9 11.09 -3.46 -5.19
N SER A 10 10.50 -2.40 -5.70
CA SER A 10 11.03 -1.60 -6.81
C SER A 10 10.99 -0.13 -6.45
N ARG A 11 11.64 0.70 -7.27
CA ARG A 11 11.77 2.13 -7.04
C ARG A 11 11.52 2.89 -8.33
N GLU A 12 10.75 3.96 -8.22
CA GLU A 12 10.46 4.91 -9.29
C GLU A 12 10.88 6.29 -8.78
N GLY A 13 12.14 6.67 -9.02
CA GLY A 13 12.70 7.91 -8.46
C GLY A 13 12.79 7.87 -6.93
N ASP A 14 12.06 8.77 -6.27
CA ASP A 14 11.95 8.86 -4.81
C ASP A 14 10.74 8.08 -4.23
N ILE A 15 10.00 7.37 -5.08
CA ILE A 15 8.83 6.59 -4.70
C ILE A 15 9.22 5.11 -4.55
N SER A 16 8.91 4.55 -3.39
CA SER A 16 9.05 3.12 -3.12
C SER A 16 7.82 2.37 -3.56
N VAL A 17 8.01 1.28 -4.31
CA VAL A 17 6.91 0.43 -4.78
C VAL A 17 7.03 -0.95 -4.14
N LEU A 18 6.02 -1.32 -3.36
CA LEU A 18 5.88 -2.62 -2.71
C LEU A 18 4.84 -3.45 -3.46
N SER A 19 5.28 -4.46 -4.19
CA SER A 19 4.39 -5.37 -4.93
C SER A 19 4.07 -6.60 -4.07
N LEU A 20 2.80 -6.77 -3.74
CA LEU A 20 2.31 -7.85 -2.89
C LEU A 20 1.80 -9.00 -3.75
N HIS A 21 2.24 -10.22 -3.43
CA HIS A 21 1.79 -11.44 -4.08
C HIS A 21 1.33 -12.48 -3.06
N GLY A 22 0.18 -13.11 -3.32
CA GLY A 22 -0.39 -14.15 -2.46
C GLY A 22 -1.49 -13.63 -1.53
N TYR A 23 -1.42 -13.99 -0.25
CA TYR A 23 -2.44 -13.71 0.76
C TYR A 23 -1.87 -12.82 1.85
N LEU A 24 -2.58 -11.73 2.18
CA LEU A 24 -2.22 -10.84 3.28
C LEU A 24 -3.17 -11.07 4.47
N ASP A 25 -2.72 -11.87 5.43
CA ASP A 25 -3.49 -12.26 6.62
C ASP A 25 -2.67 -12.07 7.91
N ALA A 26 -3.14 -12.60 9.05
CA ALA A 26 -2.44 -12.45 10.32
C ALA A 26 -1.05 -13.12 10.36
N HIS A 27 -0.80 -14.11 9.52
CA HIS A 27 0.50 -14.79 9.43
C HIS A 27 1.48 -14.04 8.54
N THR A 28 0.99 -13.35 7.50
CA THR A 28 1.83 -12.65 6.52
C THR A 28 1.89 -11.14 6.74
N ALA A 29 0.99 -10.57 7.54
CA ALA A 29 1.00 -9.18 7.96
C ALA A 29 2.34 -8.73 8.57
N PRO A 30 3.01 -9.48 9.47
CA PRO A 30 4.32 -9.08 9.99
C PRO A 30 5.40 -8.94 8.91
N GLN A 31 5.31 -9.72 7.82
CA GLN A 31 6.23 -9.61 6.70
C GLN A 31 5.99 -8.34 5.88
N PHE A 32 4.72 -7.96 5.69
CA PHE A 32 4.36 -6.71 5.03
C PHE A 32 4.73 -5.49 5.89
N GLU A 33 4.39 -5.53 7.18
CA GLU A 33 4.76 -4.52 8.17
C GLU A 33 6.26 -4.26 8.19
N LYS A 34 7.07 -5.32 8.25
CA LYS A 34 8.52 -5.19 8.18
C LYS A 34 8.97 -4.51 6.88
N ALA A 35 8.36 -4.84 5.74
CA ALA A 35 8.71 -4.22 4.48
C ALA A 35 8.39 -2.72 4.48
N VAL A 36 7.24 -2.31 5.02
CA VAL A 36 6.85 -0.89 5.14
C VAL A 36 7.78 -0.16 6.12
N GLN A 37 8.08 -0.76 7.28
CA GLN A 37 9.01 -0.21 8.27
C GLN A 37 10.41 0.01 7.67
N GLU A 38 10.93 -0.93 6.87
CA GLU A 38 12.23 -0.78 6.20
C GLU A 38 12.27 0.38 5.19
N GLU A 39 11.13 0.72 4.59
CA GLU A 39 11.01 1.92 3.73
C GLU A 39 10.95 3.18 4.59
N TYR A 40 10.15 3.16 5.66
CA TYR A 40 10.00 4.27 6.61
C TYR A 40 11.32 4.65 7.29
N ASP A 41 12.02 3.68 7.88
CA ASP A 41 13.31 3.87 8.57
C ASP A 41 14.40 4.42 7.64
N ALA A 42 14.27 4.13 6.35
CA ALA A 42 15.18 4.60 5.34
C ALA A 42 14.76 5.95 4.72
N GLY A 43 13.80 6.64 5.34
CA GLY A 43 13.35 7.99 4.98
C GLY A 43 12.47 8.03 3.72
N ARG A 44 11.89 6.90 3.30
CA ARG A 44 11.09 6.79 2.08
C ARG A 44 9.61 6.77 2.45
N PHE A 45 9.03 7.97 2.49
CA PHE A 45 7.65 8.19 2.91
C PHE A 45 6.66 8.22 1.72
N ARG A 46 7.14 8.15 0.47
CA ARG A 46 6.27 8.00 -0.71
C ARG A 46 6.19 6.53 -1.08
N ILE A 47 5.12 5.86 -0.63
CA ILE A 47 5.00 4.41 -0.77
C ILE A 47 3.80 4.09 -1.67
N ILE A 48 4.02 3.30 -2.72
CA ILE A 48 2.98 2.69 -3.53
C ILE A 48 2.91 1.21 -3.16
N VAL A 49 1.73 0.73 -2.82
CA VAL A 49 1.46 -0.69 -2.60
C VAL A 49 0.70 -1.23 -3.80
N ASN A 50 1.39 -2.05 -4.60
CA ASN A 50 0.84 -2.69 -5.77
C ASN A 50 0.22 -4.05 -5.38
N CYS A 51 -1.10 -4.13 -5.51
CA CYS A 51 -1.90 -5.28 -5.12
C CYS A 51 -2.22 -6.22 -6.29
N VAL A 52 -1.58 -6.08 -7.46
CA VAL A 52 -1.88 -6.90 -8.66
C VAL A 52 -1.74 -8.40 -8.42
N GLY A 53 -0.80 -8.80 -7.56
CA GLY A 53 -0.58 -10.19 -7.17
C GLY A 53 -1.35 -10.62 -5.92
N LEU A 54 -2.07 -9.71 -5.27
CA LEU A 54 -2.76 -9.95 -4.02
C LEU A 54 -4.12 -10.59 -4.29
N THR A 55 -4.27 -11.82 -3.80
CA THR A 55 -5.48 -12.61 -4.00
C THR A 55 -6.49 -12.41 -2.87
N TYR A 56 -6.03 -12.04 -1.68
CA TYR A 56 -6.87 -11.90 -0.50
C TYR A 56 -6.22 -11.00 0.54
N ILE A 57 -7.05 -10.30 1.31
CA ILE A 57 -6.64 -9.56 2.50
C ILE A 57 -7.60 -9.79 3.66
N SER A 58 -7.07 -9.85 4.89
CA SER A 58 -7.85 -9.85 6.14
C SER A 58 -7.61 -8.59 6.98
N SER A 59 -8.36 -8.43 8.07
CA SER A 59 -8.24 -7.30 9.01
C SER A 59 -6.83 -7.09 9.55
N ALA A 60 -6.02 -8.14 9.67
CA ALA A 60 -4.64 -8.01 10.12
C ALA A 60 -3.76 -7.27 9.10
N GLY A 61 -3.93 -7.55 7.81
CA GLY A 61 -3.24 -6.82 6.75
C GLY A 61 -3.60 -5.34 6.72
N LEU A 62 -4.89 -5.07 6.90
CA LEU A 62 -5.46 -3.72 6.96
C LEU A 62 -4.95 -2.94 8.17
N GLY A 63 -4.78 -3.60 9.31
CA GLY A 63 -4.16 -3.02 10.50
C GLY A 63 -2.78 -2.44 10.20
N VAL A 64 -1.96 -3.13 9.40
CA VAL A 64 -0.64 -2.63 8.99
C VAL A 64 -0.76 -1.31 8.23
N PHE A 65 -1.65 -1.21 7.24
CA PHE A 65 -1.85 0.06 6.51
C PHE A 65 -2.24 1.21 7.44
N MET A 66 -3.13 0.95 8.40
CA MET A 66 -3.57 1.95 9.38
C MET A 66 -2.46 2.36 10.35
N SER A 67 -1.58 1.44 10.72
CA SER A 67 -0.47 1.73 11.62
C SER A 67 0.56 2.68 11.00
N PHE A 68 0.76 2.64 9.68
CA PHE A 68 1.78 3.47 9.01
C PHE A 68 1.23 4.72 8.31
N ILE A 69 -0.07 4.80 8.03
CA ILE A 69 -0.62 5.91 7.25
C ILE A 69 -0.46 7.26 7.95
N GLU A 70 -0.67 7.32 9.27
CA GLU A 70 -0.49 8.54 10.06
C GLU A 70 0.99 8.93 10.09
N ASP A 71 1.87 8.02 10.52
CA ASP A 71 3.33 8.23 10.61
C ASP A 71 3.93 8.71 9.27
N VAL A 72 3.56 8.06 8.16
CA VAL A 72 4.05 8.42 6.82
C VAL A 72 3.56 9.81 6.41
N ARG A 73 2.33 10.18 6.75
CA ARG A 73 1.77 11.51 6.44
C ARG A 73 2.38 12.61 7.30
N GLU A 74 2.65 12.34 8.57
CA GLU A 74 3.40 13.26 9.44
C GLU A 74 4.81 13.55 8.89
N ALA A 75 5.41 12.55 8.24
CA ALA A 75 6.69 12.68 7.54
C ALA A 75 6.60 13.36 6.15
N ASN A 76 5.49 14.02 5.82
CA ASN A 76 5.21 14.63 4.50
C ASN A 76 5.21 13.63 3.33
N GLY A 77 4.94 12.36 3.61
CA GLY A 77 4.71 11.32 2.63
C GLY A 77 3.23 10.96 2.49
N ASP A 78 2.98 9.84 1.83
CA ASP A 78 1.67 9.21 1.78
C ASP A 78 1.80 7.74 1.35
N ILE A 79 0.76 6.95 1.57
CA ILE A 79 0.67 5.58 1.07
C ILE A 79 -0.47 5.51 0.05
N LYS A 80 -0.13 5.13 -1.18
CA LYS A 80 -1.10 4.91 -2.26
C LYS A 80 -1.20 3.44 -2.59
N ILE A 81 -2.39 2.99 -2.94
CA ILE A 81 -2.64 1.59 -3.25
C ILE A 81 -3.04 1.50 -4.72
N CYS A 82 -2.53 0.53 -5.47
CA CYS A 82 -2.91 0.36 -6.86
C CYS A 82 -3.16 -1.10 -7.25
N SER A 83 -3.86 -1.29 -8.36
CA SER A 83 -4.12 -2.61 -8.96
C SER A 83 -4.78 -3.59 -7.98
N VAL A 84 -5.74 -3.10 -7.21
CA VAL A 84 -6.52 -3.90 -6.27
C VAL A 84 -7.55 -4.72 -7.06
N SER A 85 -7.63 -6.04 -6.81
CA SER A 85 -8.66 -6.89 -7.39
C SER A 85 -10.03 -6.61 -6.79
N ASP A 86 -11.12 -6.88 -7.51
CA ASP A 86 -12.49 -6.64 -7.02
C ASP A 86 -12.76 -7.27 -5.65
N THR A 87 -12.27 -8.49 -5.42
CA THR A 87 -12.41 -9.20 -4.15
C THR A 87 -11.71 -8.46 -3.00
N VAL A 88 -10.49 -7.97 -3.23
CA VAL A 88 -9.74 -7.21 -2.22
C VAL A 88 -10.39 -5.83 -2.02
N TYR A 89 -10.85 -5.20 -3.10
CA TYR A 89 -11.51 -3.90 -3.05
C TYR A 89 -12.81 -3.94 -2.24
N GLN A 90 -13.62 -4.99 -2.38
CA GLN A 90 -14.82 -5.18 -1.55
C GLN A 90 -14.50 -5.21 -0.06
N VAL A 91 -13.40 -5.87 0.33
CA VAL A 91 -12.96 -5.90 1.74
C VAL A 91 -12.55 -4.49 2.20
N PHE A 92 -11.87 -3.72 1.35
CA PHE A 92 -11.51 -2.34 1.64
C PHE A 92 -12.73 -1.44 1.79
N GLU A 93 -13.69 -1.57 0.89
CA GLU A 93 -14.93 -0.78 0.86
C GLU A 93 -15.78 -1.01 2.12
N ILE A 94 -15.97 -2.28 2.52
CA ILE A 94 -16.69 -2.65 3.75
C ILE A 94 -16.09 -1.95 4.98
N LEU A 95 -14.79 -1.72 4.97
CA LEU A 95 -14.04 -1.14 6.09
C LEU A 95 -13.75 0.37 5.92
N GLY A 96 -14.24 0.99 4.85
CA GLY A 96 -14.11 2.43 4.62
C GLY A 96 -12.71 2.89 4.17
N PHE A 97 -11.82 1.98 3.78
CA PHE A 97 -10.46 2.32 3.33
C PHE A 97 -10.39 3.26 2.12
N PRO A 98 -11.31 3.21 1.13
CA PRO A 98 -11.30 4.17 0.02
C PRO A 98 -11.46 5.63 0.44
N SER A 99 -11.92 5.91 1.68
CA SER A 99 -11.98 7.28 2.22
C SER A 99 -10.66 7.77 2.81
N LEU A 100 -9.74 6.84 3.09
CA LEU A 100 -8.47 7.11 3.78
C LEU A 100 -7.27 6.98 2.86
N PHE A 101 -7.34 6.10 1.86
CA PHE A 101 -6.25 5.82 0.93
C PHE A 101 -6.67 6.12 -0.50
N ASP A 102 -5.75 6.68 -1.28
CA ASP A 102 -5.89 6.76 -2.74
C ASP A 102 -5.72 5.36 -3.33
N ILE A 103 -6.83 4.75 -3.74
CA ILE A 103 -6.86 3.46 -4.45
C ILE A 103 -6.98 3.72 -5.95
N LEU A 104 -5.94 3.35 -6.70
CA LEU A 104 -5.76 3.70 -8.10
C LEU A 104 -5.75 2.45 -8.98
N ALA A 105 -6.03 2.61 -10.27
CA ALA A 105 -6.12 1.48 -11.20
C ALA A 105 -4.76 0.78 -11.39
N ASP A 106 -3.69 1.55 -11.53
CA ASP A 106 -2.36 1.04 -11.85
C ASP A 106 -1.23 1.82 -11.17
N GLN A 107 -0.04 1.24 -11.21
CA GLN A 107 1.18 1.82 -10.66
C GLN A 107 1.55 3.14 -11.34
N ALA A 108 1.33 3.29 -12.65
CA ALA A 108 1.69 4.51 -13.38
C ALA A 108 0.86 5.71 -12.88
N THR A 109 -0.45 5.51 -12.71
CA THR A 109 -1.38 6.48 -12.13
C THR A 109 -0.98 6.83 -10.70
N ALA A 110 -0.57 5.85 -9.90
CA ALA A 110 -0.08 6.08 -8.54
C ALA A 110 1.20 6.92 -8.49
N VAL A 111 2.15 6.67 -9.40
CA VAL A 111 3.36 7.49 -9.54
C VAL A 111 3.01 8.92 -9.97
N GLN A 112 2.10 9.07 -10.93
CA GLN A 112 1.61 10.39 -11.36
C GLN A 112 0.96 11.14 -10.19
N ARG A 113 0.14 10.47 -9.38
CA ARG A 113 -0.53 11.08 -8.22
C ARG A 113 0.43 11.56 -7.13
N PHE A 114 1.61 10.95 -7.01
CA PHE A 114 2.68 11.47 -6.15
C PHE A 114 3.42 12.66 -6.76
N SER A 115 3.45 12.74 -8.09
CA SER A 115 4.08 13.85 -8.83
C SER A 115 3.16 15.07 -8.89
N GLU A 116 1.85 14.83 -8.92
CA GLU A 116 0.80 15.84 -8.79
C GLU A 116 0.58 16.16 -7.31
N VAL A 117 1.39 17.08 -6.77
CA VAL A 117 1.05 17.78 -5.52
C VAL A 117 -0.39 18.28 -5.65
N PRO A 118 -1.28 18.05 -4.66
CA PRO A 118 -2.69 18.38 -4.80
C PRO A 118 -2.82 19.89 -5.06
N THR A 119 -3.22 20.22 -6.29
CA THR A 119 -3.91 21.48 -6.55
C THR A 119 -5.13 21.44 -5.64
N LYS A 120 -5.09 22.20 -4.54
CA LYS A 120 -6.29 22.53 -3.78
C LYS A 120 -7.21 23.24 -4.77
N GLU A 121 -8.16 22.51 -5.35
CA GLU A 121 -9.29 23.14 -6.02
C GLU A 121 -10.13 23.81 -4.94
N ASN A 122 -9.97 25.13 -4.91
CA ASN A 122 -10.79 26.22 -4.37
C ASN A 122 -12.05 25.87 -3.56
#